data_AF-A0A3D1PDQ6-F1
#
_entry.id   AF-A0A3D1PDQ6-F1
#
_cell.length_a   1.000
_cell.length_b   1.000
_cell.length_c   1.000
_cell.angle_alpha   90.00
_cell.angle_beta   90.00
_cell.angle_gamma   90.00
#
_symmetry.space_group_name_H-M   'P 1'
#
loop_
_entity.id
_entity.type
_entity.pdbx_description
1 polymer ?
#
loop_
_entity_poly.entity_id
_entity_poly.type
_entity_poly.pdbx_seq_one_letter_code
_entity_poly.pdbx_strand_id
1 'polypeptide(L)'
;YHWFSDWGRDTTIALPGLTLSTGRPEVARSIIRTFAKYVDRGMLPNRFPDAGETPDYNSVDATLWYFEAVRAYYSATQDDDLLQNLFPVLA
;
A
#
# COMPACT_ATOMS: atom_id res chain seq x y z
N TYR A 1 21.10 0.93 -7.62
CA TYR A 1 19.96 1.26 -6.74
C TYR A 1 20.01 0.30 -5.55
N HIS A 2 20.68 0.69 -4.46
CA HIS A 2 20.82 -0.15 -3.24
C HIS A 2 20.49 0.62 -1.95
N TRP A 3 19.90 1.82 -2.07
CA TRP A 3 19.68 2.75 -0.96
C TRP A 3 18.21 3.15 -0.73
N PHE A 4 17.29 2.62 -1.54
CA PHE A 4 15.85 2.76 -1.31
C PHE A 4 15.31 1.37 -1.01
N SER A 5 15.13 1.07 0.27
CA SER A 5 14.26 -0.02 0.73
C SER A 5 12.82 0.25 0.28
N ASP A 6 11.88 -0.65 0.52
CA ASP A 6 10.46 -0.33 0.34
C ASP A 6 10.00 0.65 1.43
N TRP A 7 9.81 1.92 1.06
CA TRP A 7 9.26 2.97 1.94
C TRP A 7 7.77 3.07 1.70
N GLY A 8 6.96 2.82 2.73
CA GLY A 8 5.51 2.69 2.59
C GLY A 8 4.84 3.96 2.05
N ARG A 9 5.30 5.13 2.46
CA ARG A 9 4.79 6.43 2.02
C ARG A 9 5.12 6.74 0.56
N ASP A 10 6.37 6.57 0.16
CA ASP A 10 6.82 6.90 -1.20
C ASP A 10 6.17 5.98 -2.24
N THR A 11 6.05 4.69 -1.91
CA THR A 11 5.32 3.73 -2.76
C THR A 11 3.84 4.07 -2.86
N THR A 12 3.17 4.41 -1.76
CA THR A 12 1.72 4.70 -1.78
C THR A 12 1.38 5.99 -2.52
N ILE A 13 2.24 7.01 -2.45
CA ILE A 13 2.09 8.24 -3.25
C ILE A 13 2.29 7.97 -4.74
N ALA A 14 3.34 7.21 -5.12
CA ALA A 14 3.68 6.99 -6.52
C ALA A 14 2.79 5.93 -7.20
N LEU A 15 2.16 5.03 -6.44
CA LEU A 15 1.42 3.87 -6.94
C LEU A 15 0.35 4.26 -7.98
N PRO A 16 -0.59 5.18 -7.72
CA PRO A 16 -1.61 5.54 -8.72
C PRO A 16 -1.00 6.08 -10.02
N GLY A 17 0.02 6.92 -9.90
CA GLY A 17 0.73 7.49 -11.06
C GLY A 17 1.42 6.42 -11.89
N LEU A 18 2.21 5.55 -11.28
CA LEU A 18 3.02 4.58 -12.01
C LEU A 18 2.25 3.37 -12.54
N THR A 19 1.08 3.07 -11.98
CA THR A 19 0.30 1.87 -12.33
C THR A 19 -1.04 2.21 -13.00
N LEU A 20 -1.86 3.10 -12.43
CA LEU A 20 -3.18 3.39 -12.97
C LEU A 20 -3.09 4.26 -14.22
N SER A 21 -2.29 5.32 -14.17
CA SER A 21 -2.13 6.22 -15.33
C SER A 21 -1.45 5.55 -16.53
N THR A 22 -0.73 4.45 -16.29
CA THR A 22 -0.03 3.66 -17.33
C THR A 22 -0.82 2.43 -17.78
N GLY A 23 -2.05 2.24 -17.29
CA GLY A 23 -2.92 1.12 -17.67
C GLY A 23 -2.53 -0.24 -17.09
N ARG A 24 -1.92 -0.25 -15.90
CA ARG A 24 -1.43 -1.44 -15.18
C ARG A 24 -2.10 -1.65 -13.81
N PRO A 25 -3.43 -1.73 -13.73
CA PRO A 25 -4.14 -1.89 -12.46
C PRO A 25 -3.80 -3.21 -11.72
N GLU A 26 -3.47 -4.27 -12.43
CA GLU A 26 -3.06 -5.56 -11.84
C GLU A 26 -1.80 -5.44 -10.96
N VAL A 27 -0.88 -4.55 -11.33
CA VAL A 27 0.32 -4.25 -10.53
C VAL A 27 -0.06 -3.50 -9.27
N ALA A 28 -0.91 -2.47 -9.37
CA ALA A 28 -1.47 -1.78 -8.20
C ALA A 28 -2.12 -2.75 -7.22
N ARG A 29 -2.97 -3.66 -7.73
CA ARG A 29 -3.65 -4.67 -6.94
C ARG A 29 -2.67 -5.53 -6.14
N SER A 30 -1.60 -5.97 -6.78
CA SER A 30 -0.55 -6.80 -6.14
C SER A 30 0.17 -6.05 -5.03
N ILE A 31 0.54 -4.78 -5.27
CA ILE A 31 1.22 -3.95 -4.28
C ILE A 31 0.29 -3.67 -3.09
N ILE A 32 -0.96 -3.26 -3.35
CA ILE A 32 -1.97 -2.99 -2.32
C ILE A 32 -2.17 -4.21 -1.42
N ARG A 33 -2.35 -5.41 -2.01
CA ARG A 33 -2.49 -6.67 -1.24
C ARG A 33 -1.26 -7.02 -0.44
N THR A 34 -0.07 -6.75 -0.97
CA THR A 34 1.18 -7.02 -0.26
C THR A 34 1.29 -6.12 0.96
N PHE A 35 1.03 -4.82 0.79
CA PHE A 35 1.06 -3.84 1.88
C PHE A 35 0.07 -4.18 3.00
N ALA A 36 -1.13 -4.65 2.66
CA ALA A 36 -2.14 -5.07 3.64
C ALA A 36 -1.62 -6.10 4.66
N LYS A 37 -0.68 -6.98 4.25
CA LYS A 37 -0.10 -8.01 5.14
C LYS A 37 0.78 -7.44 6.26
N TYR A 38 1.22 -6.20 6.11
CA TYR A 38 2.12 -5.55 7.05
C TYR A 38 1.40 -4.51 7.93
N VAL A 39 0.10 -4.31 7.72
CA VAL A 39 -0.74 -3.49 8.61
C VAL A 39 -0.75 -4.16 9.99
N ASP A 40 -0.30 -3.41 11.00
CA ASP A 40 -0.40 -3.82 12.40
C ASP A 40 -1.10 -2.73 13.19
N ARG A 41 -2.15 -3.09 13.93
CA ARG A 41 -2.99 -2.18 14.73
C ARG A 41 -3.43 -0.92 13.97
N GLY A 42 -3.77 -1.05 12.69
CA GLY A 42 -4.22 0.06 11.84
C GLY A 42 -3.11 0.97 11.32
N MET A 43 -1.83 0.57 11.45
CA MET A 43 -0.70 1.34 10.91
C MET A 43 0.09 0.52 9.89
N LEU A 44 0.49 1.16 8.81
CA LEU A 44 1.53 0.63 7.92
C LEU A 44 2.92 0.97 8.45
N PRO A 45 3.91 0.08 8.31
CA PRO A 45 5.28 0.40 8.63
C PRO A 45 5.82 1.38 7.59
N ASN A 46 6.63 2.33 8.04
CA ASN A 46 7.26 3.30 7.16
C ASN A 46 8.38 2.65 6.33
N ARG A 47 9.09 1.69 6.93
CA ARG A 47 10.07 0.83 6.27
C ARG A 47 9.60 -0.61 6.36
N PHE A 48 9.40 -1.26 5.21
CA PHE A 48 9.15 -2.70 5.21
C PHE A 48 10.44 -3.41 5.62
N PRO A 49 10.37 -4.39 6.52
CA PRO A 49 11.57 -5.04 7.03
C PRO A 49 12.22 -5.90 5.94
N ASP A 50 13.50 -5.66 5.67
CA ASP A 50 14.36 -6.68 5.05
C ASP A 50 14.58 -7.80 6.08
N ALA A 51 14.73 -9.05 5.60
CA ALA A 51 14.70 -10.28 6.40
C ALA A 51 15.37 -10.16 7.80
N GLY A 52 14.54 -10.01 8.84
CA GLY A 52 14.96 -10.00 10.24
C GLY A 52 14.92 -8.65 10.97
N GLU A 53 14.60 -7.54 10.30
CA GLU A 53 14.45 -6.23 10.95
C GLU A 53 13.05 -6.00 11.55
N THR A 54 12.96 -5.23 12.63
CA THR A 54 11.68 -4.81 13.23
C THR A 54 11.05 -3.72 12.36
N PRO A 55 9.78 -3.85 11.94
CA PRO A 55 9.11 -2.79 11.20
C PRO A 55 9.00 -1.52 12.05
N ASP A 56 9.31 -0.36 11.46
CA ASP A 56 9.18 0.93 12.15
C ASP A 56 7.83 1.56 11.83
N TYR A 57 6.91 1.52 12.81
CA TYR A 57 5.56 2.07 12.73
C TYR A 57 5.52 3.54 13.20
N ASN A 58 6.41 4.37 12.66
CA ASN A 58 6.57 5.77 13.08
C ASN A 58 5.86 6.80 12.19
N SER A 59 5.11 6.36 11.18
CA SER A 59 4.50 7.22 10.15
C SER A 59 3.00 6.96 10.04
N VAL A 60 2.21 7.82 10.70
CA VAL A 60 0.73 7.81 10.59
C VAL A 60 0.29 8.21 9.17
N ASP A 61 1.08 9.03 8.48
CA ASP A 61 0.82 9.51 7.12
C ASP A 61 0.94 8.39 6.07
N ALA A 62 1.78 7.37 6.26
CA ALA A 62 1.87 6.23 5.36
C ALA A 62 0.53 5.47 5.26
N THR A 63 -0.18 5.31 6.37
CA THR A 63 -1.51 4.70 6.39
C THR A 63 -2.52 5.54 5.62
N LEU A 64 -2.52 6.86 5.81
CA LEU A 64 -3.45 7.75 5.10
C LEU A 64 -3.22 7.72 3.58
N TRP A 65 -1.97 7.72 3.14
CA TRP A 65 -1.64 7.58 1.73
C TRP A 65 -2.02 6.21 1.15
N TYR A 66 -1.95 5.15 1.95
CA TYR A 66 -2.44 3.84 1.54
C TYR A 66 -3.95 3.81 1.32
N PHE A 67 -4.73 4.42 2.22
CA PHE A 67 -6.18 4.56 2.01
C PHE A 67 -6.48 5.35 0.73
N GLU A 68 -5.75 6.42 0.45
CA GLU A 68 -5.92 7.19 -0.79
C GLU A 68 -5.55 6.36 -2.02
N ALA A 69 -4.47 5.56 -1.96
CA ALA A 69 -4.09 4.66 -3.04
C ALA A 69 -5.18 3.59 -3.30
N VAL A 70 -5.78 3.02 -2.25
CA VAL A 70 -6.91 2.08 -2.36
C VAL A 70 -8.14 2.76 -2.95
N ARG A 71 -8.47 3.99 -2.51
CA ARG A 71 -9.59 4.78 -3.08
C ARG A 71 -9.38 5.07 -4.56
N ALA A 72 -8.18 5.47 -4.95
CA ALA A 72 -7.83 5.75 -6.34
C ALA A 72 -7.91 4.48 -7.20
N TYR A 73 -7.40 3.35 -6.70
CA TYR A 73 -7.51 2.05 -7.35
C TYR A 73 -8.96 1.64 -7.58
N TYR A 74 -9.80 1.72 -6.53
CA TYR A 74 -11.21 1.37 -6.66
C TYR A 74 -11.94 2.29 -7.63
N SER A 75 -11.69 3.60 -7.58
CA SER A 75 -12.29 4.56 -8.51
C SER A 75 -11.96 4.24 -9.98
N ALA A 76 -10.79 3.67 -10.26
CA ALA A 76 -10.36 3.31 -11.60
C ALA A 76 -10.83 1.93 -12.07
N THR A 77 -11.10 0.99 -11.15
CA THR A 77 -11.31 -0.43 -11.49
C THR A 77 -12.66 -0.99 -11.09
N GLN A 78 -13.30 -0.40 -10.08
CA GLN A 78 -14.50 -0.92 -9.42
C GLN A 78 -14.32 -2.37 -8.93
N ASP A 79 -13.11 -2.75 -8.50
CA ASP A 79 -12.79 -4.09 -7.96
C ASP A 79 -13.31 -4.23 -6.52
N ASP A 80 -14.58 -4.60 -6.39
CA ASP A 80 -15.24 -4.85 -5.11
C ASP A 80 -14.61 -6.02 -4.35
N ASP A 81 -14.09 -7.04 -5.06
CA ASP A 81 -13.44 -8.19 -4.45
C ASP A 81 -12.20 -7.76 -3.64
N LEU A 82 -11.40 -6.83 -4.19
CA LEU A 82 -10.25 -6.32 -3.45
C LEU A 82 -10.70 -5.57 -2.19
N LEU A 83 -11.71 -4.71 -2.28
CA LEU A 83 -12.20 -3.96 -1.12
C LEU A 83 -12.70 -4.88 -0.01
N GLN A 84 -13.47 -5.91 -0.35
CA GLN A 84 -13.97 -6.88 0.65
C GLN A 84 -12.83 -7.61 1.35
N ASN A 85 -11.74 -7.92 0.63
CA ASN A 85 -10.56 -8.54 1.22
C ASN A 85 -9.76 -7.59 2.12
N LEU A 86 -9.78 -6.28 1.84
CA LEU A 86 -9.04 -5.29 2.62
C LEU A 86 -9.81 -4.81 3.86
N PHE A 87 -11.15 -4.80 3.81
CA PHE A 87 -11.99 -4.23 4.87
C PHE A 87 -11.68 -4.78 6.27
N PRO A 88 -11.51 -6.11 6.48
CA PRO A 88 -11.18 -6.65 7.81
C PRO A 88 -9.80 -6.25 8.33
N VAL A 89 -8.88 -5.86 7.45
CA VAL A 89 -7.53 -5.41 7.81
C VAL A 89 -7.52 -3.92 8.18
N LEU A 90 -8.49 -3.17 7.66
CA LEU A 90 -8.61 -1.71 7.81
C LEU A 90 -9.65 -1.28 8.87
N ALA A 91 -10.43 -2.21 9.41
CA ALA A 91 -11.52 -1.97 10.37
C ALA A 91 -11.09 -2.10 11.84
#